data_AF-A0A093JSC8-F1
#
_entry.id   AF-A0A093JSC8-F1
#
_cell.length_a   1.000
_cell.length_b   1.000
_cell.length_c   1.000
_cell.angle_alpha   90.00
_cell.angle_beta   90.00
_cell.angle_gamma   90.00
#
_symmetry.space_group_name_H-M   'P 1'
#
loop_
_entity.id
_entity.type
_entity.pdbx_description
1 polymer ?
#
loop_
_entity_poly.entity_id
_entity_poly.type
_entity_poly.pdbx_seq_one_letter_code
_entity_poly.pdbx_strand_id
1 'polypeptide(L)' 'SLDHGFFGSEWQKRWCVLNRTTFYYYANEKSKQPKGTFSIEHYSARLASHLRKDSRRKCCFELICPGKRTYE' A
#
# COMPACT_ATOMS: atom_id res chain seq x y z
N SER A 1 15.95 3.46 -25.55
CA SER A 1 14.88 4.31 -26.07
C SER A 1 13.79 4.40 -25.02
N LEU A 2 13.45 5.63 -24.65
CA LEU A 2 12.30 6.03 -23.81
C LEU A 2 12.29 5.52 -22.35
N ASP A 3 13.02 6.25 -21.51
CA ASP A 3 12.61 6.51 -20.13
C ASP A 3 11.24 7.20 -20.10
N HIS A 4 10.16 6.42 -20.24
CA HIS A 4 8.81 6.88 -19.92
C HIS A 4 8.45 6.56 -18.47
N GLY A 5 9.31 6.99 -17.54
CA GLY A 5 9.02 7.05 -16.10
C GLY A 5 8.07 8.19 -15.70
N PHE A 6 7.23 8.68 -16.62
CA PHE A 6 6.37 9.86 -16.40
C PHE A 6 5.04 9.55 -15.66
N PHE A 7 4.74 8.28 -15.40
CA PHE A 7 3.57 7.86 -14.61
C PHE A 7 3.94 6.81 -13.55
N GLY A 8 5.02 7.02 -12.81
CA GLY A 8 5.12 6.37 -11.50
C GLY A 8 3.92 6.84 -10.70
N SER A 9 2.97 5.94 -10.39
CA SER A 9 1.79 6.29 -9.60
C SER A 9 2.28 6.93 -8.30
N GLU A 10 2.00 8.21 -8.13
CA GLU A 10 2.50 8.94 -6.97
C GLU A 10 1.94 8.30 -5.70
N TRP A 11 2.80 8.16 -4.68
CA TRP A 11 2.41 7.60 -3.40
C TRP A 11 1.19 8.31 -2.84
N GLN A 12 0.16 7.52 -2.56
CA GLN A 12 -1.11 8.03 -2.12
C GLN A 12 -1.19 8.04 -0.60
N LYS A 13 -1.28 9.22 0.03
CA LYS A 13 -1.56 9.30 1.47
C LYS A 13 -2.94 8.72 1.74
N ARG A 14 -3.02 7.77 2.67
CA ARG A 14 -4.26 7.12 3.12
C ARG A 14 -4.30 7.04 4.64
N TRP A 15 -5.49 7.13 5.19
CA TRP A 15 -5.74 6.72 6.56
C TRP A 15 -6.10 5.24 6.54
N CYS A 16 -5.24 4.40 7.12
CA CYS A 16 -5.41 2.95 7.09
C CYS A 16 -5.86 2.45 8.46
N VAL A 17 -6.87 1.58 8.48
CA VAL A 17 -7.40 0.96 9.70
C VAL A 17 -7.41 -0.54 9.49
N LEU A 18 -6.80 -1.26 10.42
CA LEU A 18 -6.92 -2.72 10.51
C LEU A 18 -7.91 -3.06 11.62
N ASN A 19 -9.04 -3.68 11.27
CA ASN A 19 -10.01 -4.17 12.23
C ASN A 19 -10.20 -5.68 12.02
N ARG A 20 -9.82 -6.48 13.01
CA ARG A 20 -9.70 -7.95 12.90
C ARG A 20 -8.79 -8.32 11.72
N THR A 21 -9.33 -8.99 10.70
CA THR A 21 -8.62 -9.40 9.49
C THR A 21 -8.94 -8.51 8.28
N THR A 22 -9.70 -7.43 8.47
CA THR A 22 -10.07 -6.54 7.37
C THR A 22 -9.26 -5.25 7.42
N PHE A 23 -8.53 -4.99 6.34
CA PHE A 23 -7.82 -3.75 6.11
C PHE A 23 -8.74 -2.78 5.36
N TYR A 24 -8.82 -1.56 5.85
CA TYR A 24 -9.55 -0.45 5.25
C TYR A 24 -8.58 0.69 4.96
N TYR A 25 -8.72 1.35 3.82
CA TYR A 25 -7.99 2.58 3.55
C TYR A 25 -8.95 3.68 3.09
N TYR A 26 -8.82 4.84 3.72
CA TYR A 26 -9.62 6.02 3.51
C TYR A 26 -8.77 7.13 2.89
N ALA A 27 -9.38 8.13 2.29
CA ALA A 27 -8.64 9.29 1.80
C ALA A 27 -7.96 10.07 2.94
N ASN A 28 -8.61 10.14 4.11
CA ASN A 28 -8.12 10.78 5.33
C ASN A 28 -8.95 10.30 6.55
N GLU A 29 -8.57 10.71 7.76
CA GLU A 29 -9.21 10.32 9.04
C GLU A 29 -10.68 10.74 9.16
N LYS A 30 -11.08 11.85 8.52
CA LYS A 30 -12.44 12.39 8.57
C LYS A 30 -13.39 11.74 7.54
N SER A 31 -12.87 10.88 6.68
CA SER A 31 -13.64 10.26 5.60
C SER A 31 -14.62 9.24 6.15
N LYS A 32 -15.91 9.37 5.80
CA LYS A 32 -16.95 8.43 6.24
C LYS A 32 -16.92 7.09 5.50
N GLN A 33 -16.45 7.09 4.25
CA GLN A 33 -16.43 5.89 3.39
C GLN A 33 -14.99 5.52 3.00
N PRO A 34 -14.63 4.23 3.03
CA PRO A 34 -13.32 3.79 2.59
C PRO A 34 -13.17 3.96 1.08
N LYS A 35 -11.93 4.23 0.64
CA LYS A 35 -11.55 4.14 -0.77
C LYS A 35 -11.40 2.69 -1.22
N GLY A 36 -11.19 1.77 -0.28
CA GLY A 36 -11.26 0.34 -0.51
C GLY A 36 -11.03 -0.45 0.76
N THR A 37 -11.26 -1.75 0.65
CA THR A 37 -11.11 -2.70 1.74
C THR A 37 -10.69 -4.05 1.19
N PHE A 38 -9.93 -4.82 1.97
CA PHE A 38 -9.56 -6.19 1.64
C PHE A 38 -9.28 -7.00 2.92
N SER A 39 -9.49 -8.32 2.86
CA SER A 39 -9.05 -9.22 3.92
C SER A 39 -7.54 -9.43 3.83
N ILE A 40 -6.84 -9.32 4.96
CA ILE A 40 -5.41 -9.63 5.10
C ILE A 40 -5.16 -11.13 5.29
N GLU A 41 -6.19 -11.96 5.27
CA GLU A 41 -6.02 -13.41 5.34
C GLU A 41 -5.17 -13.90 4.17
N HIS A 42 -4.16 -14.70 4.52
CA HIS A 42 -3.15 -15.27 3.63
C HIS A 42 -2.18 -14.25 3.02
N TYR A 43 -2.28 -12.97 3.39
CA TYR A 43 -1.22 -12.01 3.08
C TYR A 43 -0.03 -12.19 4.02
N SER A 44 1.17 -12.06 3.47
CA SER A 44 2.42 -11.93 4.21
C SER A 44 2.93 -10.49 4.06
N ALA A 45 3.50 -9.95 5.15
CA ALA A 45 4.19 -8.67 5.11
C ALA A 45 5.70 -8.88 4.91
N ARG A 46 6.34 -8.07 4.06
CA ARG A 46 7.81 -8.01 3.97
C ARG A 46 8.32 -6.60 3.81
N LEU A 47 9.52 -6.34 4.31
CA LEU A 47 10.21 -5.07 4.08
C LEU A 47 10.52 -4.91 2.59
N ALA A 48 10.27 -3.72 2.05
CA ALA A 48 10.35 -3.43 0.63
C ALA A 48 11.15 -2.16 0.38
N SER A 49 12.41 -2.14 0.82
CA SER A 49 13.27 -0.96 0.72
C SER A 49 13.64 -0.54 -0.70
N HIS A 50 13.30 -1.35 -1.70
CA HIS A 50 13.48 -1.06 -3.11
C HIS A 50 12.39 -0.12 -3.67
N LEU A 51 11.26 0.05 -2.96
CA LEU A 51 10.13 0.89 -3.38
C LEU A 51 10.43 2.39 -3.32
N ARG A 52 11.47 2.81 -2.58
CA ARG A 52 11.93 4.21 -2.53
C ARG A 52 13.44 4.29 -2.58
N LYS A 53 13.95 5.40 -3.14
CA LYS A 53 15.39 5.72 -3.17
C LYS A 53 15.81 6.74 -2.10
N ASP A 54 14.85 7.34 -1.41
CA ASP A 54 15.10 8.36 -0.38
C ASP A 54 15.29 7.77 1.03
N SER A 55 15.48 8.64 2.03
CA SER A 55 15.68 8.26 3.43
C SER A 55 14.52 7.46 4.03
N ARG A 56 13.31 7.53 3.44
CA ARG A 56 12.12 6.79 3.89
C ARG A 56 12.08 5.35 3.38
N ARG A 57 13.04 4.90 2.56
CA ARG A 57 13.09 3.52 2.06
C ARG A 57 13.04 2.45 3.15
N LYS A 58 13.56 2.75 4.35
CA LYS A 58 13.52 1.83 5.50
C LYS A 58 12.13 1.71 6.13
N CYS A 59 11.20 2.58 5.76
CA CYS A 59 9.83 2.61 6.25
C CYS A 59 8.85 1.96 5.25
N CYS A 60 9.35 1.29 4.21
CA CYS A 60 8.54 0.65 3.18
C CYS A 60 8.38 -0.84 3.48
N PHE A 61 7.16 -1.33 3.36
CA PHE A 61 6.81 -2.73 3.40
C PHE A 61 5.70 -2.99 2.39
N GLU A 62 5.49 -4.24 2.03
CA GLU A 62 4.40 -4.64 1.16
C GLU A 62 3.63 -5.82 1.75
N LEU A 63 2.34 -5.89 1.44
CA LEU A 63 1.47 -7.02 1.70
C LEU A 63 1.32 -7.82 0.41
N ILE A 64 1.78 -9.07 0.43
CA ILE A 64 1.75 -9.98 -0.71
C ILE A 64 0.91 -11.22 -0.44
N CYS A 65 0.13 -11.64 -1.42
CA CYS A 65 -0.55 -12.94 -1.43
C CYS A 65 -0.54 -13.45 -2.87
N PRO A 66 -0.03 -14.68 -3.14
CA PRO A 66 -0.06 -15.26 -4.47
C PRO A 66 -1.47 -15.21 -5.07
N GLY A 67 -1.58 -14.76 -6.32
CA GLY A 67 -2.86 -14.63 -7.03
C GLY A 67 -3.75 -13.46 -6.58
N LYS A 68 -3.32 -12.64 -5.62
CA LYS A 68 -4.01 -11.41 -5.23
C LYS A 68 -3.14 -10.18 -5.50
N ARG A 69 -3.74 -9.00 -5.40
CA ARG A 69 -3.06 -7.71 -5.56
C ARG A 69 -2.03 -7.49 -4.44
N THR A 70 -0.83 -7.03 -4.80
CA THR A 70 0.15 -6.50 -3.84
C THR A 70 -0.26 -5.09 -3.39
N TYR A 71 -0.09 -4.81 -2.10
CA TYR A 71 -0.26 -3.47 -1.52
C TYR A 71 1.06 -2.98 -0.95
N GLU A 72 1.39 -1.73 -1.20
CA GLU A 72 2.65 -1.06 -0.86
C GLU A 72 2.40 0.19 -0.02
#